data_AF-A0A7S1RSK8-F1
#
_entry.id   AF-A0A7S1RSK8-F1
#
_cell.length_a   1.000
_cell.length_b   1.000
_cell.length_c   1.000
_cell.angle_alpha   90.00
_cell.angle_beta   90.00
_cell.angle_gamma   90.00
#
_symmetry.space_group_name_H-M   'P 1'
#
loop_
_entity.id
_entity.type
_entity.pdbx_description
1 polymer ?
#
loop_
_entity_poly.entity_id
_entity_poly.type
_entity_poly.pdbx_seq_one_letter_code
_entity_poly.pdbx_strand_id
1 'polypeptide(L)'
;MVISMDKDPQVQIGLLAHNHLSSQIEAGFSSLWRAAPRGLAKLREEVVRGKSCLLINAVGEVERVVSVVVLRIERQCPEGTQVLVQIGKLKGDQMDASCQLPGGKQESGELP
;
A
#
# COMPACT_ATOMS: atom_id res chain seq x y z
N MET A 1 -17.16 3.90 -5.16
CA MET A 1 -18.16 4.35 -4.17
C MET A 1 -17.49 4.95 -2.94
N VAL A 2 -16.57 4.25 -2.23
CA VAL A 2 -15.81 4.83 -1.08
C VAL A 2 -14.61 5.68 -1.51
N ILE A 3 -13.86 5.25 -2.53
CA ILE A 3 -12.68 5.97 -3.05
C ILE A 3 -12.97 7.33 -3.70
N SER A 4 -14.24 7.61 -3.97
CA SER A 4 -14.74 8.83 -4.61
C SER A 4 -15.43 9.78 -3.60
N MET A 5 -15.42 9.42 -2.32
CA MET A 5 -15.97 10.26 -1.24
C MET A 5 -14.98 11.33 -0.84
N ASP A 6 -15.48 12.37 -0.16
CA ASP A 6 -14.62 13.29 0.56
C ASP A 6 -13.79 12.56 1.62
N LYS A 7 -12.64 13.16 1.96
CA LYS A 7 -11.61 12.55 2.79
C LYS A 7 -12.13 12.11 4.16
N ASP A 8 -12.97 12.92 4.81
CA ASP A 8 -13.39 12.65 6.19
C ASP A 8 -14.26 11.38 6.31
N PRO A 9 -15.34 11.19 5.53
CA PRO A 9 -16.05 9.92 5.48
C PRO A 9 -15.18 8.73 5.09
N GLN A 10 -14.27 8.91 4.12
CA GLN A 10 -13.36 7.85 3.68
C GLN A 10 -12.43 7.39 4.82
N VAL A 11 -11.88 8.33 5.59
CA VAL A 11 -11.03 8.05 6.75
C VAL A 11 -11.85 7.34 7.83
N GLN A 12 -13.08 7.78 8.12
CA GLN A 12 -13.94 7.13 9.12
C GLN A 12 -14.24 5.67 8.77
N ILE A 13 -14.67 5.40 7.53
CA ILE A 13 -14.91 4.04 7.05
C ILE A 13 -13.63 3.20 7.14
N GLY A 14 -12.50 3.78 6.74
CA GLY A 14 -11.21 3.11 6.82
C GLY A 14 -10.77 2.78 8.25
N LEU A 15 -11.05 3.66 9.22
CA LEU A 15 -10.77 3.40 10.64
C LEU A 15 -11.70 2.34 11.24
N LEU A 16 -12.96 2.26 10.81
CA LEU A 16 -13.86 1.16 11.20
C LEU A 16 -13.35 -0.18 10.68
N ALA A 17 -12.91 -0.24 9.41
CA ALA A 17 -12.30 -1.43 8.82
C ALA A 17 -10.98 -1.81 9.52
N HIS A 18 -10.16 -0.82 9.91
CA HIS A 18 -8.93 -1.04 10.67
C HIS A 18 -9.20 -1.64 12.05
N ASN A 19 -10.21 -1.15 12.77
CA ASN A 19 -10.60 -1.69 14.07
C ASN A 19 -11.14 -3.12 13.92
N HIS A 20 -11.93 -3.39 12.88
CA HIS A 20 -12.42 -4.74 12.57
C HIS A 20 -11.25 -5.71 12.33
N LEU A 21 -10.26 -5.31 11.51
CA LEU A 21 -9.05 -6.10 11.26
C LEU A 21 -8.26 -6.35 12.56
N SER A 22 -8.09 -5.31 13.38
CA SER A 22 -7.35 -5.41 14.65
C SER A 22 -8.03 -6.41 15.60
N SER A 23 -9.37 -6.36 15.70
CA SER A 23 -10.13 -7.30 16.52
C SER A 23 -10.06 -8.76 16.05
N GLN A 24 -10.02 -9.00 14.73
CA GLN A 24 -9.87 -10.35 14.17
C GLN A 24 -8.49 -10.96 14.47
N ILE A 25 -7.44 -10.13 14.39
CA ILE A 25 -6.06 -10.54 14.72
C ILE A 25 -5.94 -10.89 16.20
N GLU A 26 -6.53 -10.08 17.10
CA GLU A 26 -6.57 -10.37 18.55
C GLU A 26 -7.35 -11.64 18.87
N ALA A 27 -8.41 -11.93 18.11
CA ALA A 27 -9.22 -13.14 18.25
C ALA A 27 -8.56 -14.41 17.67
N GLY A 28 -7.34 -14.33 17.13
CA GLY A 28 -6.58 -15.49 16.64
C GLY A 28 -7.11 -16.10 15.33
N PHE A 29 -8.01 -15.40 14.62
CA PHE A 29 -8.52 -15.84 13.33
C PHE A 29 -7.54 -15.47 12.22
N SER A 30 -6.89 -16.49 11.65
CA SER A 30 -6.00 -16.51 10.46
C SER A 30 -4.48 -16.52 10.70
N SER A 31 -3.87 -17.62 10.25
CA SER A 31 -2.42 -17.81 10.11
C SER A 31 -1.78 -17.00 8.97
N LEU A 32 -2.58 -16.33 8.11
CA LEU A 32 -2.09 -15.50 7.01
C LEU A 32 -1.72 -14.06 7.43
N TRP A 33 -2.19 -13.58 8.58
CA TRP A 33 -1.93 -12.21 9.04
C TRP A 33 -1.06 -12.19 10.30
N ARG A 34 0.20 -12.62 10.18
CA ARG A 34 1.25 -12.16 11.11
C ARG A 34 1.62 -10.70 10.78
N ALA A 35 0.63 -9.81 10.81
CA ALA A 35 0.91 -8.38 10.75
C ALA A 35 1.56 -8.00 12.08
N ALA A 36 2.89 -7.80 12.07
CA ALA A 36 3.59 -7.26 13.22
C ALA A 36 2.88 -5.97 13.69
N PRO A 37 2.80 -5.66 15.00
CA PRO A 37 2.10 -4.48 15.51
C PRO A 37 2.45 -3.16 14.79
N ARG A 38 3.69 -3.07 14.28
CA ARG A 38 4.19 -1.95 13.47
C ARG A 38 3.46 -1.79 12.12
N GLY A 39 3.04 -2.90 11.52
CA GLY A 39 2.28 -2.93 10.27
C GLY A 39 0.88 -2.34 10.43
N LEU A 40 0.18 -2.67 11.53
CA LEU A 40 -1.15 -2.12 11.83
C LEU A 40 -1.10 -0.62 12.14
N ALA A 41 -0.11 -0.17 12.92
CA ALA A 41 0.08 1.25 13.22
C ALA A 41 0.37 2.07 11.94
N LYS A 42 1.27 1.56 11.09
CA LYS A 42 1.56 2.17 9.79
C LYS A 42 0.33 2.22 8.89
N LEU A 43 -0.45 1.13 8.86
CA LEU A 43 -1.67 1.08 8.06
C LEU A 43 -2.70 2.14 8.49
N ARG A 44 -2.87 2.33 9.81
CA ARG A 44 -3.72 3.41 10.35
C ARG A 44 -3.25 4.79 9.89
N GLU A 45 -1.94 5.05 9.96
CA GLU A 45 -1.36 6.31 9.52
C GLU A 45 -1.61 6.54 8.01
N GLU A 46 -1.43 5.50 7.19
CA GLU A 46 -1.68 5.58 5.76
C GLU A 46 -3.16 5.89 5.43
N VAL A 47 -4.11 5.34 6.20
CA VAL A 47 -5.55 5.68 6.07
C VAL A 47 -5.81 7.13 6.41
N VAL A 48 -5.33 7.60 7.57
CA VAL A 48 -5.53 9.00 8.02
C VAL A 48 -4.94 10.00 7.03
N ARG A 49 -3.78 9.68 6.44
CA ARG A 49 -3.13 10.53 5.44
C ARG A 49 -3.79 10.46 4.06
N GLY A 50 -4.67 9.49 3.82
CA GLY A 50 -5.30 9.25 2.51
C GLY A 50 -4.39 8.53 1.51
N LYS A 51 -3.28 7.93 1.96
CA LYS A 51 -2.39 7.09 1.13
C LYS A 51 -3.00 5.73 0.81
N SER A 52 -3.99 5.31 1.59
CA SER A 52 -4.69 4.05 1.38
C SER A 52 -6.12 4.14 1.89
N CYS A 53 -7.04 3.45 1.21
CA CYS A 53 -8.40 3.26 1.65
C CYS A 53 -8.57 1.83 2.16
N LEU A 54 -9.22 1.67 3.32
CA LEU A 54 -9.64 0.37 3.83
C LEU A 54 -11.15 0.25 3.73
N LEU A 55 -11.63 -0.93 3.36
CA LEU A 55 -13.04 -1.26 3.24
C LEU A 55 -13.28 -2.70 3.69
N ILE A 56 -14.48 -2.98 4.17
CA ILE A 56 -14.95 -4.34 4.43
C ILE A 56 -15.75 -4.77 3.20
N ASN A 57 -15.36 -5.89 2.57
CA ASN A 57 -16.02 -6.40 1.39
C ASN A 57 -17.32 -7.18 1.74
N ALA A 58 -18.00 -7.71 0.73
CA ALA A 58 -19.30 -8.39 0.91
C ALA A 58 -19.20 -9.68 1.75
N VAL A 59 -18.02 -10.28 1.88
CA VAL A 59 -17.79 -11.48 2.70
C VAL A 59 -17.22 -11.15 4.09
N GLY A 60 -17.13 -9.87 4.45
CA GLY A 60 -16.66 -9.43 5.76
C GLY A 60 -15.13 -9.33 5.88
N GLU A 61 -14.40 -9.46 4.78
CA GLU A 61 -12.93 -9.34 4.79
C GLU A 61 -12.50 -7.89 4.57
N VAL A 62 -11.36 -7.52 5.15
CA VAL A 62 -10.79 -6.18 5.01
C VAL A 62 -9.94 -6.10 3.75
N GLU A 63 -10.37 -5.27 2.81
CA GLU A 63 -9.64 -4.94 1.60
C GLU A 63 -8.91 -3.60 1.73
N ARG A 64 -7.75 -3.53 1.09
CA ARG A 64 -6.91 -2.33 1.05
C ARG A 64 -6.70 -1.87 -0.38
N VAL A 65 -7.13 -0.66 -0.67
CA VAL A 65 -7.00 -0.02 -1.97
C VAL A 65 -5.99 1.13 -1.89
N VAL A 66 -5.08 1.20 -2.86
CA VAL A 66 -3.98 2.18 -2.91
C VAL A 66 -3.82 2.65 -4.35
N SER A 67 -3.75 3.97 -4.57
CA SER A 67 -3.30 4.51 -5.86
C SER A 67 -1.77 4.49 -5.91
N VAL A 68 -1.20 3.96 -6.98
CA VAL A 68 0.25 3.86 -7.18
C VAL A 68 0.60 4.50 -8.51
N VAL A 69 1.59 5.38 -8.49
CA VAL A 69 2.20 5.97 -9.69
C VAL A 69 3.54 5.28 -9.91
N VAL A 70 3.80 4.85 -11.15
CA VAL A 70 5.05 4.24 -11.58
C VAL A 70 5.60 4.97 -12.80
N LEU A 71 6.92 5.17 -12.82
CA LEU A 71 7.64 5.78 -13.93
C LEU A 71 8.37 4.70 -14.71
N ARG A 72 8.11 4.62 -16.00
CA ARG A 72 8.88 3.80 -16.94
C ARG A 72 9.88 4.69 -17.65
N ILE A 73 11.11 4.73 -17.13
CA ILE A 73 12.19 5.56 -17.69
C ILE A 73 13.00 4.69 -18.65
N GLU A 74 13.02 5.09 -19.92
CA GLU A 74 13.65 4.33 -21.00
C GLU A 74 14.75 5.13 -21.69
N ARG A 75 15.81 4.43 -22.09
CA ARG A 75 16.89 4.99 -22.89
C ARG A 75 17.09 4.13 -24.13
N GLN A 76 17.08 4.76 -25.30
CA GLN A 76 17.44 4.09 -26.54
C GLN A 76 18.95 4.06 -26.70
N CYS A 77 19.50 2.87 -26.92
CA CYS A 77 20.92 2.61 -27.18
C CYS A 77 21.06 1.80 -28.50
N PRO A 78 22.26 1.74 -29.11
CA PRO A 78 22.48 0.93 -30.32
C PRO A 78 22.12 -0.57 -30.15
N GLU A 79 22.25 -1.09 -28.92
CA GLU A 79 21.95 -2.47 -28.55
C GLU A 79 20.46 -2.74 -28.24
N GLY A 80 19.63 -1.69 -28.20
CA GLY A 80 18.21 -1.77 -27.87
C GLY A 80 17.74 -0.75 -26.84
N THR A 81 16.56 -0.97 -26.27
CA THR A 81 15.97 -0.11 -25.24
C THR A 81 16.39 -0.60 -23.84
N GLN A 82 16.96 0.28 -23.04
CA GLN A 82 17.27 0.03 -21.63
C GLN A 82 16.21 0.68 -20.74
N VAL A 83 15.85 0.03 -19.64
CA VAL A 83 14.84 0.52 -18.68
C VAL A 83 15.48 0.70 -17.31
N LEU A 84 15.23 1.85 -16.67
CA LEU A 84 15.63 2.05 -15.29
C LEU A 84 14.71 1.25 -14.36
N VAL A 85 15.29 0.30 -13.62
CA VAL A 85 14.61 -0.49 -12.60
C VAL A 85 15.45 -0.55 -11.34
N GLN A 86 14.80 -0.57 -10.18
CA GLN A 86 15.43 -1.07 -8.97
C GLN A 86 15.63 -2.58 -9.15
N ILE A 87 16.83 -3.09 -8.85
CA ILE A 87 17.16 -4.53 -8.86
C ILE A 87 17.30 -5.13 -7.45
N GLY A 88 17.49 -4.27 -6.44
CA GLY A 88 17.62 -4.70 -5.05
C GLY A 88 17.62 -3.57 -4.04
N LYS A 89 17.54 -3.93 -2.76
CA LYS A 89 17.70 -3.04 -1.61
C LYS A 89 18.88 -3.53 -0.79
N LEU A 90 19.85 -2.65 -0.56
CA LEU A 90 20.97 -2.93 0.33
C LEU A 90 20.54 -2.66 1.79
N LYS A 91 20.70 -3.64 2.67
CA LYS A 91 20.44 -3.55 4.11
C LYS A 91 21.68 -4.04 4.86
N GLY A 92 22.53 -3.11 5.28
CA GLY A 92 23.87 -3.45 5.77
C GLY A 92 24.66 -4.11 4.64
N ASP A 93 25.17 -5.32 4.89
CA ASP A 93 25.95 -6.09 3.91
C ASP A 93 25.09 -7.09 3.09
N GLN A 94 23.77 -7.10 3.28
CA GLN A 94 22.85 -7.98 2.57
C GLN A 94 22.10 -7.24 1.46
N MET A 95 22.01 -7.86 0.29
CA MET A 95 21.21 -7.38 -0.83
C MET A 95 19.92 -8.19 -0.95
N ASP A 96 18.78 -7.53 -0.74
CA ASP A 96 17.46 -8.09 -1.00
C ASP A 96 17.10 -7.84 -2.46
N ALA A 97 16.90 -8.90 -3.26
CA ALA A 97 16.47 -8.76 -4.65
C ALA A 97 15.08 -8.07 -4.72
N SER A 98 14.94 -7.13 -5.64
CA SER A 98 13.72 -6.35 -5.84
C SER A 98 13.70 -5.81 -7.25
N CYS A 99 12.89 -6.37 -8.15
CA CYS A 99 12.77 -5.90 -9.54
C CYS A 99 11.54 -4.99 -9.68
N GLN A 100 11.71 -3.68 -9.45
CA GLN A 100 10.61 -2.72 -9.38
C GLN A 100 10.90 -1.49 -10.23
N LEU A 101 9.89 -1.00 -10.95
CA LEU A 101 9.96 0.32 -11.57
C LEU A 101 10.01 1.40 -10.47
N PRO A 102 10.68 2.54 -10.72
CA PRO A 102 10.57 3.70 -9.84
C PRO A 102 9.11 4.09 -9.68
N GLY A 103 8.64 4.25 -8.44
CA GLY A 103 7.24 4.55 -8.19
C GLY A 103 6.91 4.63 -6.72
N GLY A 104 5.69 5.08 -6.42
CA GLY A 104 5.23 5.32 -5.07
C GLY A 104 3.71 5.31 -4.97
N LYS A 105 3.23 5.26 -3.73
CA LYS A 105 1.82 5.51 -3.45
C LYS A 105 1.55 6.99 -3.64
N GLN A 106 0.44 7.32 -4.26
CA GLN A 106 -0.01 8.70 -4.44
C GLN A 106 -0.68 9.18 -3.14
N GLU A 107 -0.35 10.38 -2.68
CA GLU A 107 -1.06 11.03 -1.58
C GLU A 107 -2.38 11.66 -2.06
N SER A 108 -3.24 11.98 -1.10
CA SER A 108 -4.47 12.73 -1.36
C SER A 108 -4.15 14.10 -1.97
N GLY A 109 -4.68 14.36 -3.16
CA GLY A 109 -4.50 15.62 -3.89
C GLY A 109 -3.22 15.71 -4.73
N GLU A 110 -2.36 14.69 -4.73
CA GLU A 110 -1.24 14.62 -5.68
C GLU A 110 -1.75 14.33 -7.09
N LEU A 111 -1.07 14.86 -8.10
CA LEU A 111 -1.33 14.55 -9.51
C LEU A 111 -0.30 13.52 -10.01
N PRO A 112 -0.65 12.67 -11.00
CA PRO A 112 0.26 11.70 -11.59
C PRO A 112 1.48 12.33 -12.28
#